data_AF-A0A920RYC7-F1
#
_entry.id   AF-A0A920RYC7-F1
#
_cell.length_a   1.000
_cell.length_b   1.000
_cell.length_c   1.000
_cell.angle_alpha   90.00
_cell.angle_beta   90.00
_cell.angle_gamma   90.00
#
_symmetry.space_group_name_H-M   'P 1'
#
loop_
_entity.id
_entity.type
_entity.pdbx_description
1 polymer ?
#
loop_
_entity_poly.entity_id
_entity_poly.type
_entity_poly.pdbx_seq_one_letter_code
_entity_poly.pdbx_strand_id
1 'polypeptide(L)'
;MDLGDDMKIPNMPISFGFRNANQFWFAKHKKPFWLPTPEGKGAAHDAVMYIGNRIDPEINFTENACKQLTGVPKVFVKTVLKGIIKEAKQEGVTVIDEAFVKKVNENRNK
;
A
#
# COMPACT_ATOMS: atom_id res chain seq x y z
N MET A 1 -16.76 -47.65 -17.98
CA MET A 1 -17.24 -46.80 -16.87
C MET A 1 -17.06 -45.37 -17.31
N ASP A 2 -18.15 -44.65 -17.52
CA ASP A 2 -18.12 -43.24 -17.86
C ASP A 2 -17.99 -42.46 -16.54
N LEU A 3 -16.75 -42.06 -16.21
CA LEU A 3 -16.38 -41.45 -14.92
C LEU A 3 -16.65 -39.93 -14.89
N GLY A 4 -17.35 -39.39 -15.89
CA GLY A 4 -17.81 -38.01 -15.90
C GLY A 4 -16.68 -36.96 -15.82
N ASP A 5 -17.01 -35.79 -15.26
CA ASP A 5 -16.13 -34.62 -15.16
C ASP A 5 -14.91 -34.82 -14.23
N ASP A 6 -14.83 -35.94 -13.52
CA ASP A 6 -13.72 -36.27 -12.60
C ASP A 6 -12.38 -36.54 -13.31
N MET A 7 -12.39 -36.60 -14.66
CA MET A 7 -11.18 -36.73 -15.49
C MET A 7 -10.79 -35.45 -16.27
N LYS A 8 -11.45 -34.31 -16.05
CA LYS A 8 -11.05 -33.05 -16.70
C LYS A 8 -9.95 -32.34 -15.92
N ILE A 9 -8.91 -31.90 -16.64
CA ILE A 9 -7.86 -31.03 -16.09
C ILE A 9 -8.52 -29.75 -15.57
N PRO A 10 -8.38 -29.42 -14.28
CA PRO A 10 -9.04 -28.26 -13.70
C PRO A 10 -8.45 -26.98 -14.29
N ASN A 11 -9.32 -25.99 -14.54
CA ASN A 11 -8.92 -24.66 -14.97
C ASN A 11 -8.32 -23.87 -13.79
N MET A 12 -7.10 -24.23 -13.37
CA MET A 12 -6.33 -23.58 -12.31
C MET A 12 -4.83 -23.51 -12.66
N PRO A 13 -4.08 -22.53 -12.13
CA PRO A 13 -2.62 -22.56 -12.17
C PRO A 13 -2.11 -23.65 -11.21
N ILE A 14 -1.71 -24.78 -11.78
CA ILE A 14 -1.17 -25.92 -11.03
C ILE A 14 0.31 -25.66 -10.78
N SER A 15 0.69 -25.37 -9.54
CA SER A 15 2.08 -25.58 -9.12
C SER A 15 2.29 -27.08 -9.05
N PHE A 16 2.84 -27.65 -10.12
CA PHE A 16 3.20 -29.06 -10.18
C PHE A 16 4.53 -29.28 -9.47
N GLY A 17 4.61 -30.32 -8.65
CA GLY A 17 5.86 -30.70 -8.00
C GLY A 17 5.73 -31.98 -7.22
N PHE A 18 6.71 -32.88 -7.39
CA PHE A 18 6.89 -34.02 -6.51
C PHE A 18 7.29 -33.51 -5.13
N ARG A 19 6.45 -33.74 -4.11
CA ARG A 19 6.88 -33.59 -2.72
C ARG A 19 7.45 -34.89 -2.15
N ASN A 20 7.02 -36.04 -2.69
CA ASN A 20 7.55 -37.39 -2.44
C ASN A 20 7.33 -38.27 -3.70
N ALA A 21 8.11 -39.34 -3.88
CA ALA A 21 8.22 -40.09 -5.14
C ALA A 21 6.92 -40.68 -5.71
N ASN A 22 5.87 -40.86 -4.90
CA ASN A 22 4.72 -41.70 -5.27
C ASN A 22 3.35 -41.01 -5.17
N GLN A 23 3.26 -39.69 -4.97
CA GLN A 23 1.97 -39.02 -4.80
C GLN A 23 1.92 -37.63 -5.43
N PHE A 24 0.83 -37.37 -6.18
CA PHE A 24 0.45 -36.04 -6.63
C PHE A 24 -0.47 -35.38 -5.62
N TRP A 25 -0.22 -34.12 -5.33
CA TRP A 25 -1.00 -33.33 -4.39
C TRP A 25 -1.79 -32.27 -5.13
N PHE A 26 -3.09 -32.21 -4.85
CA PHE A 26 -4.00 -31.20 -5.39
C PHE A 26 -4.69 -30.47 -4.24
N ALA A 27 -4.84 -29.14 -4.37
CA ALA A 27 -5.65 -28.34 -3.45
C ALA A 27 -6.95 -27.91 -4.17
N LYS A 28 -8.09 -27.98 -3.48
CA LYS A 28 -9.37 -27.47 -3.99
C LYS A 28 -9.37 -25.94 -3.96
N HIS A 29 -10.04 -25.32 -4.94
CA HIS A 29 -10.29 -23.88 -4.94
C HIS A 29 -11.07 -23.48 -3.68
N LYS A 30 -10.48 -22.64 -2.84
CA LYS A 30 -11.18 -22.00 -1.71
C LYS A 30 -11.72 -20.65 -2.19
N LYS A 31 -12.89 -20.24 -1.70
CA LYS A 31 -13.37 -18.87 -1.92
C LYS A 31 -12.24 -17.88 -1.55
N PRO A 32 -11.97 -16.87 -2.40
CA PRO A 32 -11.01 -15.83 -2.06
C PRO A 32 -11.32 -15.27 -0.68
N PHE A 33 -10.29 -15.11 0.14
CA PHE A 33 -10.36 -14.45 1.43
C PHE A 33 -9.32 -13.34 1.44
N TRP A 34 -9.67 -12.24 2.08
CA TRP A 34 -8.74 -11.14 2.28
C TRP A 34 -8.14 -11.25 3.67
N LEU A 35 -6.88 -10.83 3.79
CA LEU A 35 -6.22 -10.61 5.07
C LEU A 35 -6.17 -9.11 5.32
N PRO A 36 -6.35 -8.64 6.57
CA PRO A 36 -6.16 -7.24 6.88
C PRO A 36 -4.74 -6.81 6.57
N THR A 37 -4.60 -5.54 6.17
CA THR A 37 -3.27 -4.94 6.08
C THR A 37 -2.64 -5.02 7.47
N PRO A 38 -1.41 -5.52 7.63
CA PRO A 38 -0.79 -5.64 8.94
C PRO A 38 -0.82 -4.31 9.68
N GLU A 39 -1.45 -4.30 10.86
CA GLU A 39 -1.46 -3.16 11.77
C GLU A 39 -0.05 -2.93 12.33
N GLY A 40 0.30 -1.68 12.63
CA GLY A 40 1.65 -1.31 13.13
C GLY A 40 2.73 -1.18 12.05
N LYS A 41 2.39 -1.35 10.76
CA LYS A 41 3.29 -1.07 9.63
C LYS A 41 2.88 0.20 8.87
N GLY A 42 2.65 1.29 9.60
CA GLY A 42 2.68 2.62 9.02
C GLY A 42 3.93 2.81 8.16
N ALA A 43 3.91 3.73 7.20
CA ALA A 43 5.17 4.08 6.55
C ALA A 43 6.10 4.67 7.62
N ALA A 44 7.29 4.08 7.79
CA ALA A 44 8.32 4.69 8.60
C ALA A 44 8.56 6.12 8.09
N HIS A 45 8.80 7.08 8.98
CA HIS A 45 8.97 8.48 8.61
C HIS A 45 10.05 8.65 7.52
N ASP A 46 11.12 7.85 7.55
CA ASP A 46 12.14 7.78 6.49
C ASP A 46 11.55 7.45 5.11
N ALA A 47 10.63 6.48 5.05
CA ALA A 47 9.97 6.10 3.80
C ALA A 47 9.03 7.22 3.32
N VAL A 48 8.31 7.88 4.23
CA VAL A 48 7.46 9.04 3.89
C VAL A 48 8.30 10.18 3.34
N MET A 49 9.41 10.51 4.01
CA MET A 49 10.34 11.57 3.61
C MET A 49 10.95 11.27 2.25
N TYR A 50 11.41 10.04 2.04
CA TYR A 50 11.97 9.58 0.78
C TYR A 50 10.96 9.66 -0.37
N ILE A 51 9.71 9.25 -0.15
CA ILE A 51 8.66 9.31 -1.17
C ILE A 51 8.26 10.77 -1.44
N GLY A 52 8.02 11.56 -0.39
CA GLY A 52 7.57 12.95 -0.47
C GLY A 52 8.54 13.82 -1.28
N ASN A 53 9.82 13.81 -0.92
CA ASN A 53 10.84 14.65 -1.54
C ASN A 53 11.26 14.17 -2.95
N ARG A 54 10.70 13.05 -3.43
CA ARG A 54 10.89 12.58 -4.81
C ARG A 54 9.68 12.83 -5.71
N ILE A 55 8.52 13.21 -5.15
CA ILE A 55 7.33 13.46 -5.97
C ILE A 55 7.48 14.78 -6.73
N ASP A 56 8.00 15.80 -6.07
CA ASP A 56 8.13 17.14 -6.65
C ASP A 56 9.46 17.79 -6.22
N PRO A 57 10.33 18.17 -7.16
CA PRO A 57 11.66 18.71 -6.83
C PRO A 57 11.60 20.12 -6.23
N GLU A 58 10.49 20.83 -6.35
CA GLU A 58 10.33 22.20 -5.84
C GLU A 58 9.82 22.23 -4.39
N ILE A 59 9.40 21.07 -3.85
CA ILE A 59 8.77 20.97 -2.54
C ILE A 59 9.53 19.99 -1.66
N ASN A 60 9.88 20.46 -0.46
CA ASN A 60 10.58 19.67 0.54
C ASN A 60 9.73 19.47 1.79
N PHE A 61 9.56 18.22 2.20
CA PHE A 61 9.00 17.82 3.47
C PHE A 61 10.11 17.76 4.53
N THR A 62 9.86 18.41 5.67
CA THR A 62 10.70 18.28 6.85
C THR A 62 10.46 16.94 7.56
N GLU A 63 11.43 16.52 8.38
CA GLU A 63 11.33 15.28 9.17
C GLU A 63 10.10 15.29 10.10
N ASN A 64 9.82 16.43 10.76
CA ASN A 64 8.68 16.57 11.66
C ASN A 64 7.33 16.48 10.92
N ALA A 65 7.25 17.01 9.69
CA ALA A 65 6.08 16.81 8.83
C ALA A 65 5.87 15.33 8.49
N CYS A 66 6.95 14.61 8.14
CA CYS A 66 6.87 13.18 7.81
C CYS A 66 6.44 12.31 9.00
N LYS A 67 6.84 12.67 10.23
CA LYS A 67 6.41 11.98 11.46
C LYS A 67 4.89 12.03 11.65
N GLN A 68 4.24 13.14 11.32
CA GLN A 68 2.78 13.28 11.37
C GLN A 68 2.03 12.34 10.41
N LEU A 69 2.72 11.83 9.38
CA LEU A 69 2.12 11.00 8.33
C LEU A 69 2.37 9.50 8.52
N THR A 70 3.03 9.10 9.61
CA THR A 70 3.36 7.69 9.89
C THR A 70 2.13 6.81 10.12
N GLY A 71 1.03 7.39 10.61
CA GLY A 71 -0.25 6.70 10.77
C GLY A 71 -0.99 6.40 9.45
N VAL A 72 -0.55 6.97 8.33
CA VAL A 72 -1.17 6.73 7.02
C VAL A 72 -0.82 5.33 6.53
N PRO A 73 -1.82 4.50 6.13
CA PRO A 73 -1.54 3.19 5.55
C PRO A 73 -0.67 3.33 4.29
N LYS A 74 0.33 2.45 4.12
CA LYS A 74 1.33 2.54 3.04
C LYS A 74 0.75 2.73 1.65
N VAL A 75 -0.38 2.06 1.36
CA VAL A 75 -1.07 2.15 0.06
C VAL A 75 -1.61 3.56 -0.26
N PHE A 76 -1.85 4.40 0.76
CA PHE A 76 -2.39 5.75 0.60
C PHE A 76 -1.34 6.85 0.71
N VAL A 77 -0.11 6.55 1.16
CA VAL A 77 0.95 7.55 1.40
C VAL A 77 1.18 8.44 0.18
N LYS A 78 1.32 7.85 -1.01
CA LYS A 78 1.55 8.62 -2.25
C LYS A 78 0.38 9.55 -2.58
N THR A 79 -0.85 9.13 -2.34
CA THR A 79 -2.06 9.92 -2.59
C THR A 79 -2.14 11.09 -1.62
N VAL A 80 -1.89 10.85 -0.33
CA VAL A 80 -1.87 11.88 0.71
C VAL A 80 -0.79 12.93 0.41
N LEU A 81 0.45 12.50 0.12
CA LEU A 81 1.56 13.40 -0.19
C LEU A 81 1.27 14.30 -1.39
N LYS A 82 0.71 13.74 -2.48
CA LYS A 82 0.27 14.53 -3.65
C LYS A 82 -0.79 15.57 -3.30
N GLY A 83 -1.72 15.23 -2.41
CA GLY A 83 -2.74 16.17 -1.94
C GLY A 83 -2.12 17.34 -1.17
N ILE A 84 -1.18 17.06 -0.25
CA ILE A 84 -0.48 18.09 0.53
C ILE A 84 0.37 18.97 -0.40
N ILE A 85 1.10 18.38 -1.36
CA ILE A 85 1.87 19.10 -2.38
C ILE A 85 0.99 20.07 -3.17
N LYS A 86 -0.19 19.61 -3.61
CA LYS A 86 -1.13 20.46 -4.36
C LYS A 86 -1.55 21.68 -3.56
N GLU A 87 -1.88 21.49 -2.29
CA GLU A 87 -2.29 22.57 -1.37
C GLU A 87 -1.12 23.52 -1.09
N ALA A 88 0.09 22.99 -0.90
CA ALA A 88 1.30 23.79 -0.72
C ALA A 88 1.58 24.68 -1.95
N LYS A 89 1.43 24.15 -3.17
CA LYS A 89 1.57 24.96 -4.40
C LYS A 89 0.51 26.05 -4.51
N GLN A 90 -0.72 25.79 -4.06
CA GLN A 90 -1.78 26.80 -4.06
C GLN A 90 -1.49 27.96 -3.09
N GLU A 91 -0.82 27.66 -1.97
CA GLU A 91 -0.43 28.65 -0.96
C GLU A 91 0.98 29.24 -1.19
N GLY A 92 1.70 28.80 -2.24
CA GLY A 92 3.06 29.23 -2.52
C GLY A 92 4.11 28.73 -1.53
N VAL A 93 3.81 27.65 -0.80
CA VAL A 93 4.69 27.04 0.20
C VAL A 93 5.58 25.99 -0.46
N THR A 94 6.89 26.10 -0.28
CA THR A 94 7.90 25.16 -0.81
C THR A 94 8.48 24.23 0.25
N VAL A 95 8.36 24.58 1.54
CA VAL A 95 8.81 23.76 2.66
C VAL A 95 7.61 23.37 3.51
N ILE A 96 7.29 22.08 3.51
CA ILE A 96 6.18 21.52 4.28
C ILE A 96 6.70 21.10 5.65
N ASP A 97 6.28 21.83 6.67
CA ASP A 97 6.58 21.58 8.07
C ASP A 97 5.40 20.93 8.82
N GLU A 98 5.59 20.65 10.10
CA GLU A 98 4.54 20.07 10.95
C GLU A 98 3.29 20.94 11.03
N ALA A 99 3.45 22.27 11.06
CA ALA A 99 2.35 23.21 11.16
C ALA A 99 1.48 23.17 9.89
N PHE A 100 2.11 23.12 8.73
CA PHE A 100 1.43 22.98 7.45
C PHE A 100 0.61 21.69 7.37
N VAL A 101 1.20 20.54 7.77
CA VAL A 101 0.49 19.26 7.78
C VAL A 101 -0.72 19.28 8.72
N LYS A 102 -0.60 19.89 9.91
CA LYS A 102 -1.71 20.05 10.85
C LYS A 102 -2.84 20.89 10.25
N LYS A 103 -2.50 22.06 9.66
CA LYS A 103 -3.46 22.94 8.99
C LYS A 103 -4.24 22.20 7.89
N VAL A 104 -3.56 21.44 7.04
CA VAL A 104 -4.18 20.65 5.97
C VAL A 104 -5.12 19.58 6.52
N ASN A 105 -4.74 18.90 7.59
CA ASN A 105 -5.59 17.87 8.21
C ASN A 105 -6.83 18.48 8.88
N GLU A 106 -6.72 19.64 9.52
CA GLU A 106 -7.85 20.37 10.10
C GLU A 106 -8.86 20.81 9.03
N ASN A 107 -8.37 21.28 7.87
CA ASN A 107 -9.21 21.65 6.73
C ASN A 107 -10.01 20.47 6.16
N ARG A 108 -9.52 19.23 6.30
CA ARG A 108 -10.18 18.00 5.79
C ARG A 108 -11.17 17.37 6.78
N ASN A 109 -11.10 17.75 8.05
CA ASN A 109 -11.99 17.26 9.12
C ASN A 109 -13.18 18.20 9.38
N LYS A 110 -13.28 19.31 8.65
CA LYS A 110 -14.48 20.17 8.60
C LYS A 110 -15.34 19.80 7.39
#